data_AF-A0A0A9WGL9-F1
#
_entry.id   AF-A0A0A9WGL9-F1
#
_cell.length_a   1.000
_cell.length_b   1.000
_cell.length_c   1.000
_cell.angle_alpha   90.00
_cell.angle_beta   90.00
_cell.angle_gamma   90.00
#
_symmetry.space_group_name_H-M   'P 1'
#
loop_
_entity.id
_entity.type
_entity.pdbx_description
1 polymer ?
#
loop_
_entity_poly.entity_id
_entity_poly.type
_entity_poly.pdbx_seq_one_letter_code
_entity_poly.pdbx_strand_id
1 'polypeptide(L)'
;MSDGSDTLYFTLIEHGSMTIIHTIRVYEFSRSSNQFVYVKRINELEMVHDRIVANIWFENRIVVIHPITGAVTKSIQFDSPTDASTDSTATDAVLNGIAADVENGKLYITGKLWHTIHVVQDRVSGNSSYVDYIRATDANDGIDPHSSSLRCDS
;
A
#
# COMPACT_ATOMS: atom_id res chain seq x y z
N MET A 1 7.86 -12.92 -1.50
CA MET A 1 8.95 -11.97 -1.20
C MET A 1 9.11 -11.02 -2.37
N SER A 2 9.65 -9.83 -2.10
CA SER A 2 10.07 -8.85 -3.11
C SER A 2 11.57 -8.56 -2.97
N ASP A 3 12.22 -8.15 -4.05
CA ASP A 3 13.59 -7.64 -4.11
C ASP A 3 13.67 -6.19 -4.62
N GLY A 4 12.52 -5.51 -4.74
CA GLY A 4 12.41 -4.17 -5.32
C GLY A 4 12.27 -4.14 -6.85
N SER A 5 12.36 -5.29 -7.53
CA SER A 5 12.05 -5.40 -8.95
C SER A 5 10.53 -5.39 -9.20
N ASP A 6 10.12 -5.58 -10.45
CA ASP A 6 8.73 -5.86 -10.80
C ASP A 6 8.32 -7.33 -10.60
N THR A 7 9.20 -8.17 -10.03
CA THR A 7 8.94 -9.59 -9.85
C THR A 7 8.68 -9.92 -8.38
N LEU A 8 7.57 -10.62 -8.11
CA LEU A 8 7.35 -11.28 -6.82
C LEU A 8 7.80 -12.73 -6.90
N TYR A 9 8.47 -13.19 -5.85
CA TYR A 9 8.92 -14.56 -5.73
C TYR A 9 8.11 -15.25 -4.64
N PHE A 10 7.44 -16.34 -4.99
CA PHE A 10 6.78 -17.22 -4.04
C PHE A 10 7.77 -18.29 -3.64
N THR A 11 7.92 -18.47 -2.34
CA THR A 11 8.95 -19.32 -1.79
C THR A 11 8.38 -20.31 -0.80
N LEU A 12 8.83 -21.54 -0.91
CA LEU A 12 8.63 -22.57 0.09
C LEU A 12 9.80 -22.53 1.07
N ILE A 13 9.50 -22.51 2.37
CA ILE A 13 10.51 -22.57 3.43
C ILE A 13 10.43 -23.94 4.07
N GLU A 14 11.46 -24.75 3.87
CA GLU A 14 11.58 -26.10 4.42
C GLU A 14 12.94 -26.26 5.08
N HIS A 15 12.96 -26.71 6.33
CA HIS A 15 14.19 -26.96 7.10
C HIS A 15 15.18 -25.77 7.11
N GLY A 16 14.67 -24.54 7.10
CA GLY A 16 15.49 -23.31 7.06
C GLY A 16 16.06 -22.97 5.69
N SER A 17 15.77 -23.76 4.65
CA SER A 17 16.08 -23.46 3.26
C SER A 17 14.89 -22.79 2.58
N MET A 18 15.18 -21.80 1.73
CA MET A 18 14.20 -21.08 0.94
C MET A 18 14.33 -21.49 -0.53
N THR A 19 13.26 -22.03 -1.11
CA THR A 19 13.20 -22.40 -2.53
C THR A 19 12.16 -21.56 -3.24
N ILE A 20 12.54 -20.93 -4.35
CA ILE A 20 11.57 -20.23 -5.21
C ILE A 20 10.76 -21.26 -5.97
N ILE A 21 9.44 -21.24 -5.76
CA ILE A 21 8.49 -22.18 -6.38
C ILE A 21 7.71 -21.53 -7.52
N HIS A 22 7.56 -20.21 -7.51
CA HIS A 22 6.85 -19.48 -8.54
C HIS A 22 7.29 -18.02 -8.59
N THR A 23 7.18 -17.40 -9.76
CA THR A 23 7.42 -15.96 -9.94
C THR A 23 6.29 -15.34 -10.75
N ILE A 24 5.90 -14.13 -10.37
CA ILE A 24 4.96 -13.31 -11.13
C ILE A 24 5.57 -11.95 -11.37
N ARG A 25 5.27 -11.34 -12.51
CA ARG A 25 5.62 -9.95 -12.80
C ARG A 25 4.42 -9.06 -12.54
N VAL A 26 4.62 -7.96 -11.83
CA VAL A 26 3.56 -7.05 -11.43
C VAL A 26 3.42 -5.95 -12.47
N TYR A 27 2.19 -5.73 -12.90
CA TYR A 27 1.89 -4.75 -13.95
C TYR A 27 0.56 -4.04 -13.70
N GLU A 28 0.46 -2.83 -14.24
CA GLU A 28 -0.74 -1.99 -14.16
C GLU A 28 -0.96 -1.23 -15.46
N PHE A 29 -2.19 -0.76 -15.68
CA PHE A 29 -2.49 0.11 -16.82
C PHE A 29 -2.09 1.55 -16.50
N SER A 30 -1.15 2.10 -17.27
CA SER A 30 -0.74 3.49 -17.17
C SER A 30 -1.60 4.38 -18.07
N ARG A 31 -2.31 5.34 -17.48
CA ARG A 31 -3.10 6.33 -18.25
C ARG A 31 -2.22 7.30 -19.03
N SER A 32 -1.05 7.67 -18.52
CA SER A 32 -0.17 8.65 -19.16
C SER A 32 0.43 8.13 -20.47
N SER A 33 0.77 6.84 -20.50
CA SER A 33 1.31 6.15 -21.67
C SER A 33 0.29 5.32 -22.43
N ASN A 34 -0.97 5.25 -21.95
CA ASN A 34 -2.06 4.48 -22.51
C ASN A 34 -1.70 3.00 -22.81
N GLN A 35 -0.95 2.37 -21.91
CA GLN A 35 -0.46 1.00 -22.05
C GLN A 35 -0.21 0.34 -20.69
N PHE A 36 -0.10 -0.99 -20.68
CA PHE A 36 0.38 -1.70 -19.48
C PHE A 36 1.87 -1.46 -19.25
N VAL A 37 2.22 -1.23 -17.99
CA VAL A 37 3.60 -1.01 -17.53
C VAL A 37 3.90 -1.92 -16.35
N TYR A 38 5.16 -2.31 -16.19
CA TYR A 38 5.61 -3.07 -15.03
C TYR A 38 5.83 -2.14 -13.84
N VAL A 39 5.32 -2.55 -12.68
CA VAL A 39 5.43 -1.80 -11.43
C VAL A 39 6.72 -2.22 -10.72
N LYS A 40 7.63 -1.28 -10.50
CA LYS A 40 8.93 -1.53 -9.83
C LYS A 40 8.90 -0.99 -8.41
N ARG A 41 10.00 -1.18 -7.66
CA ARG A 41 10.19 -0.69 -6.30
C ARG A 41 9.16 -1.24 -5.31
N ILE A 42 8.69 -2.45 -5.58
CA ILE A 42 7.78 -3.15 -4.68
C ILE A 42 8.58 -3.55 -3.46
N ASN A 43 8.17 -3.14 -2.27
CA ASN A 43 9.01 -3.29 -1.09
C ASN A 43 8.39 -4.29 -0.09
N GLU A 44 7.58 -3.81 0.84
CA GLU A 44 6.82 -4.60 1.79
C GLU A 44 5.62 -5.24 1.12
N LEU A 45 5.33 -6.48 1.53
CA LEU A 45 4.22 -7.28 1.04
C LEU A 45 3.43 -7.79 2.24
N GLU A 46 2.10 -7.75 2.15
CA GLU A 46 1.21 -8.40 3.10
C GLU A 46 0.13 -9.18 2.33
N MET A 47 -0.15 -10.42 2.75
CA MET A 47 -1.25 -11.19 2.18
C MET A 47 -2.55 -10.84 2.92
N VAL A 48 -3.48 -10.22 2.22
CA VAL A 48 -4.79 -9.84 2.77
C VAL A 48 -5.85 -10.63 2.04
N HIS A 49 -6.45 -11.62 2.70
CA HIS A 49 -7.31 -12.62 2.07
C HIS A 49 -6.63 -13.32 0.88
N ASP A 50 -7.14 -13.12 -0.34
CA ASP A 50 -6.67 -13.69 -1.60
C ASP A 50 -5.93 -12.65 -2.47
N ARG A 51 -5.40 -11.60 -1.85
CA ARG A 51 -4.71 -10.49 -2.50
C ARG A 51 -3.38 -10.19 -1.82
N ILE A 52 -2.40 -9.79 -2.63
CA ILE A 52 -1.14 -9.27 -2.13
C ILE A 52 -1.25 -7.76 -2.08
N VAL A 53 -1.02 -7.16 -0.91
CA VAL A 53 -0.96 -5.73 -0.72
C VAL A 53 0.51 -5.33 -0.63
N ALA A 54 0.92 -4.29 -1.35
CA ALA A 54 2.31 -3.86 -1.36
C ALA A 54 2.46 -2.34 -1.38
N ASN A 55 3.48 -1.81 -0.72
CA ASN A 55 3.90 -0.44 -0.91
C ASN A 55 4.88 -0.33 -2.09
N ILE A 56 4.89 0.86 -2.70
CA ILE A 56 5.87 1.20 -3.73
C ILE A 56 6.85 2.21 -3.15
N TRP A 57 8.13 1.83 -3.08
CA TRP A 57 9.15 2.67 -2.48
C TRP A 57 9.32 3.98 -3.27
N PHE A 58 9.47 5.10 -2.55
CA PHE A 58 9.47 6.48 -3.06
C PHE A 58 8.16 6.96 -3.68
N GLU A 59 7.06 6.22 -3.48
CA GLU A 59 5.73 6.63 -3.87
C GLU A 59 4.78 6.57 -2.66
N ASN A 60 3.91 7.56 -2.52
CA ASN A 60 2.89 7.59 -1.46
C ASN A 60 1.68 6.74 -1.89
N ARG A 61 1.92 5.48 -2.23
CA ARG A 61 0.84 4.58 -2.65
C ARG A 61 1.06 3.14 -2.24
N ILE A 62 -0.08 2.46 -2.08
CA ILE A 62 -0.17 1.02 -1.95
C ILE A 62 -0.89 0.45 -3.17
N VAL A 63 -0.50 -0.74 -3.58
CA VAL A 63 -1.12 -1.49 -4.67
C VAL A 63 -1.67 -2.82 -4.15
N VAL A 64 -2.80 -3.23 -4.70
CA VAL A 64 -3.43 -4.53 -4.46
C VAL A 64 -3.22 -5.40 -5.70
N ILE A 65 -2.45 -6.46 -5.56
CA ILE A 65 -1.93 -7.30 -6.64
C ILE A 65 -2.66 -8.65 -6.62
N HIS A 66 -3.13 -9.08 -7.79
CA HIS A 66 -3.69 -10.41 -7.97
C HIS A 66 -2.56 -11.45 -7.92
N PRO A 67 -2.58 -12.41 -6.98
CA PRO A 67 -1.41 -13.26 -6.67
C PRO A 67 -1.03 -14.23 -7.78
N ILE A 68 -1.95 -14.54 -8.70
CA ILE A 68 -1.70 -15.49 -9.81
C ILE A 68 -1.23 -14.77 -11.07
N THR A 69 -1.75 -13.57 -11.33
CA THR A 69 -1.52 -12.87 -12.61
C THR A 69 -0.49 -11.77 -12.50
N GLY A 70 -0.31 -11.18 -11.31
CA GLY A 70 0.50 -9.97 -11.12
C GLY A 70 -0.22 -8.67 -11.51
N ALA A 71 -1.49 -8.73 -11.92
CA ALA A 71 -2.24 -7.53 -12.24
C ALA A 71 -2.51 -6.70 -10.96
N VAL A 72 -2.19 -5.40 -11.01
CA VAL A 72 -2.67 -4.45 -10.01
C VAL A 72 -4.17 -4.24 -10.21
N THR A 73 -4.96 -4.56 -9.19
CA THR A 73 -6.43 -4.49 -9.18
C THR A 73 -6.97 -3.24 -8.50
N LYS A 74 -6.18 -2.62 -7.61
CA LYS A 74 -6.47 -1.33 -6.97
C LYS A 74 -5.14 -0.64 -6.66
N SER A 75 -5.09 0.67 -6.87
CA SER A 75 -3.99 1.52 -6.42
C SER A 75 -4.57 2.62 -5.53
N ILE A 76 -4.03 2.72 -4.33
CA ILE A 76 -4.48 3.64 -3.28
C ILE A 76 -3.38 4.67 -3.11
N GLN A 77 -3.68 5.93 -3.44
CA GLN A 77 -2.76 7.04 -3.24
C GLN A 77 -3.07 7.75 -1.93
N PHE A 78 -2.01 8.16 -1.23
CA PHE A 78 -2.07 8.94 -0.01
C PHE A 78 -1.54 10.35 -0.28
N ASP A 79 -2.28 11.38 0.16
CA ASP A 79 -1.96 12.78 -0.14
C ASP A 79 -0.62 13.23 0.50
N SER A 80 -0.22 12.62 1.62
CA SER A 80 1.14 12.61 2.18
C SER A 80 1.13 11.74 3.45
N PRO A 81 2.17 10.93 3.75
CA PRO A 81 2.33 10.40 5.09
C PRO A 81 2.59 11.60 6.01
N THR A 82 1.62 11.89 6.87
CA THR A 82 1.51 13.19 7.55
C THR A 82 2.38 13.29 8.80
N ASP A 83 3.18 12.26 9.09
CA ASP A 83 4.07 12.20 10.26
C ASP A 83 5.55 11.96 9.90
N ALA A 84 6.03 12.56 8.81
CA ALA A 84 7.46 12.90 8.73
C ALA A 84 7.75 14.05 9.73
N SER A 85 7.55 13.80 11.02
CA SER A 85 7.78 14.78 12.06
C SER A 85 9.27 15.11 12.12
N THR A 86 9.58 16.37 11.83
CA THR A 86 10.67 17.17 12.40
C THR A 86 12.12 16.82 12.08
N ASP A 87 12.42 15.84 11.21
CA ASP A 87 13.79 15.66 10.71
C ASP A 87 13.80 15.31 9.21
N SER A 88 13.49 16.32 8.40
CA SER A 88 13.46 16.29 6.92
C SER A 88 14.83 16.01 6.26
N THR A 89 15.82 15.57 7.04
CA THR A 89 17.15 15.16 6.58
C THR A 89 17.29 13.65 6.42
N ALA A 90 16.36 12.85 6.99
CA ALA A 90 16.35 11.41 6.84
C ALA A 90 15.57 11.00 5.58
N THR A 91 16.29 10.79 4.46
CA THR A 91 15.79 10.14 3.22
C THR A 91 15.15 8.76 3.43
N ASP A 92 15.20 8.25 4.66
CA ASP A 92 14.78 6.92 5.09
C ASP A 92 13.40 6.87 5.77
N ALA A 93 12.72 8.01 5.97
CA ALA A 93 11.38 8.06 6.58
C ALA A 93 10.27 7.69 5.56
N VAL A 94 10.22 6.42 5.14
CA VAL A 94 9.33 5.92 4.09
C VAL A 94 8.22 5.02 4.65
N LEU A 95 7.07 4.95 3.96
CA LEU A 95 6.05 3.94 4.22
C LEU A 95 6.71 2.56 4.15
N ASN A 96 6.64 1.82 5.24
CA ASN A 96 7.29 0.54 5.45
C ASN A 96 6.59 -0.14 6.64
N GLY A 97 5.72 -1.09 6.33
CA GLY A 97 4.85 -1.73 7.31
C GLY A 97 3.40 -1.64 6.87
N ILE A 98 2.85 -2.80 6.52
CA ILE A 98 1.44 -2.99 6.15
C ILE A 98 0.95 -4.16 7.02
N ALA A 99 -0.17 -3.97 7.70
CA ALA A 99 -0.81 -5.03 8.45
C ALA A 99 -2.31 -5.00 8.16
N ALA A 100 -2.96 -6.15 8.03
CA ALA A 100 -4.40 -6.20 7.81
C ALA A 100 -5.10 -6.96 8.92
N ASP A 101 -6.13 -6.34 9.48
CA ASP A 101 -7.16 -7.00 10.26
C ASP A 101 -8.26 -7.43 9.29
N VAL A 102 -8.10 -8.66 8.81
CA VAL A 102 -8.97 -9.35 7.87
C VAL A 102 -10.39 -9.47 8.42
N GLU A 103 -10.54 -9.76 9.71
CA GLU A 103 -11.83 -9.98 10.38
C GLU A 103 -12.68 -8.71 10.41
N ASN A 104 -12.05 -7.56 10.67
CA ASN A 104 -12.74 -6.27 10.73
C ASN A 104 -12.63 -5.46 9.43
N GLY A 105 -12.00 -6.00 8.39
CA GLY A 105 -11.80 -5.33 7.10
C GLY A 105 -10.95 -4.06 7.19
N LYS A 106 -10.03 -3.98 8.17
CA LYS A 106 -9.17 -2.82 8.37
C LYS A 106 -7.78 -3.09 7.83
N LEU A 107 -7.24 -2.13 7.10
CA LEU A 107 -5.84 -2.12 6.69
C LEU A 107 -5.11 -1.05 7.51
N TYR A 108 -3.98 -1.42 8.10
CA TYR A 108 -3.12 -0.55 8.87
C TYR A 108 -1.82 -0.34 8.10
N ILE A 109 -1.31 0.88 8.13
CA ILE A 109 -0.05 1.25 7.52
C ILE A 109 0.82 2.00 8.52
N THR A 110 2.14 1.82 8.40
CA THR A 110 3.13 2.58 9.14
C THR A 110 4.36 2.79 8.26
N GLY A 111 5.43 3.32 8.85
CA GLY A 111 6.66 3.59 8.13
C GLY A 111 7.89 3.58 8.99
N LYS A 112 9.03 3.48 8.31
CA LYS A 112 10.33 3.63 8.94
C LYS A 112 10.39 5.03 9.55
N LEU A 113 10.74 5.10 10.84
CA LEU A 113 10.77 6.33 11.65
C LEU A 113 9.40 7.00 11.88
N TRP A 114 8.28 6.32 11.59
CA TRP A 114 6.96 6.84 11.97
C TRP A 114 6.71 6.52 13.44
N HIS A 115 6.28 7.51 14.20
CA HIS A 115 5.83 7.33 15.58
C HIS A 115 4.36 6.91 15.67
N THR A 116 3.71 6.74 14.51
CA THR A 116 2.27 6.51 14.36
C THR A 116 1.98 5.31 13.46
N ILE A 117 0.82 4.70 13.70
CA ILE A 117 0.22 3.66 12.85
C ILE A 117 -1.10 4.26 12.38
N HIS A 118 -1.42 4.13 11.09
CA HIS A 118 -2.66 4.66 10.57
C HIS A 118 -3.61 3.58 10.08
N VAL A 119 -4.91 3.80 10.24
CA VAL A 119 -5.96 2.99 9.61
C VAL A 119 -6.30 3.59 8.24
N VAL A 120 -6.30 2.74 7.22
CA VAL A 120 -6.72 3.04 5.85
C VAL A 120 -8.23 2.82 5.74
N GLN A 121 -8.99 3.89 5.48
CA GLN A 121 -10.43 3.84 5.32
C GLN A 121 -10.85 4.16 3.87
N ASP A 122 -11.49 3.21 3.19
CA ASP A 122 -11.99 3.45 1.84
C ASP A 122 -13.05 4.54 1.86
N ARG A 123 -12.85 5.61 1.08
CA ARG A 123 -13.91 6.57 0.85
C ARG A 123 -14.83 5.96 -0.17
N VAL A 124 -16.05 5.59 0.24
CA VAL A 124 -17.10 5.15 -0.69
C VAL A 124 -17.39 6.31 -1.65
N SER A 125 -16.71 6.32 -2.79
CA SER A 125 -16.92 7.32 -3.85
C SER A 125 -17.91 6.72 -4.86
N GLY A 126 -19.10 7.32 -4.93
CA GLY A 126 -20.26 6.76 -5.63
C GLY A 126 -20.18 6.72 -7.16
N ASN A 127 -18.99 6.72 -7.78
CA ASN A 127 -18.79 6.53 -9.22
C ASN A 127 -17.33 6.15 -9.53
N SER A 128 -17.03 4.85 -9.47
CA SER A 128 -15.69 4.29 -9.67
C SER A 128 -15.18 4.46 -11.11
N SER A 129 -14.07 5.17 -11.24
CA SER A 129 -13.10 4.94 -12.32
C SER A 129 -11.67 5.05 -11.78
N TYR A 130 -11.28 4.04 -11.00
CA TYR A 130 -9.90 3.57 -10.84
C TYR A 130 -8.88 4.65 -10.41
N VAL A 131 -9.03 5.16 -9.17
CA VAL A 131 -8.00 5.47 -8.14
C VAL A 131 -8.82 5.99 -6.95
N ASP A 132 -8.87 5.23 -5.85
CA ASP A 132 -9.52 5.71 -4.63
C ASP A 132 -8.48 6.43 -3.76
N TYR A 133 -8.73 7.70 -3.46
CA TYR A 133 -7.95 8.45 -2.48
C TYR A 133 -8.44 8.10 -1.08
N ILE A 134 -7.54 7.60 -0.23
CA ILE A 134 -7.85 7.21 1.13
C ILE A 134 -7.12 8.10 2.11
N ARG A 135 -7.85 8.60 3.13
CA ARG A 135 -7.24 9.24 4.30
C ARG A 135 -6.73 8.15 5.25
N ALA A 136 -5.46 8.26 5.61
CA ALA A 136 -4.87 7.55 6.72
C ALA A 136 -5.11 8.37 8.00
N THR A 137 -5.63 7.76 9.07
CA THR A 137 -5.88 8.41 10.37
C THR A 137 -5.11 7.68 11.45
N ASP A 138 -4.46 8.40 12.38
CA ASP A 138 -3.70 7.77 13.47
C ASP A 138 -4.60 6.84 14.29
N ALA A 139 -4.16 5.59 14.47
CA ALA A 139 -4.87 4.55 15.19
C ALA A 139 -4.95 4.84 16.71
N ASN A 140 -4.10 5.73 17.24
CA ASN A 140 -4.18 6.21 18.62
C ASN A 140 -5.17 7.36 18.80
N ASP A 141 -5.65 7.96 17.71
CA ASP A 141 -6.62 9.04 17.72
C ASP A 141 -8.03 8.45 17.87
N GLY A 142 -8.30 7.94 19.07
CA GLY A 142 -9.55 7.29 19.41
C GLY A 142 -10.75 8.20 19.13
N ILE A 143 -11.69 7.72 18.31
CA ILE A 143 -13.08 8.21 18.15
C ILE A 143 -13.21 9.72 18.41
N ASP A 144 -12.81 10.56 17.43
CA ASP A 144 -13.26 11.95 17.42
C ASP A 144 -14.56 12.07 16.62
N PRO A 145 -15.74 12.27 17.26
CA PRO A 145 -16.99 12.57 16.56
C PRO A 145 -17.02 13.97 15.93
N HIS A 146 -15.92 14.74 15.99
CA HIS A 146 -15.84 16.12 15.51
C HIS A 146 -14.71 16.42 14.52
N SER A 147 -14.25 15.44 13.72
CA SER A 147 -13.35 15.77 12.60
C SER A 147 -14.10 16.59 11.54
N SER A 148 -13.92 17.91 11.59
CA SER A 148 -14.51 18.87 10.65
C SER A 148 -14.12 18.52 9.22
N SER A 149 -15.12 18.25 8.40
CA SER A 149 -14.97 18.09 6.95
C SER A 149 -14.44 19.39 6.34
N LEU A 150 -13.16 19.42 5.98
CA LEU A 150 -12.67 20.38 5.00
C LEU A 150 -13.27 19.99 3.65
N ARG A 151 -14.32 20.72 3.27
CA ARG A 151 -14.90 20.76 1.92
C ARG A 151 -13.85 21.34 0.97
N CYS A 152 -13.66 20.71 -0.17
CA CYS A 152 -13.15 21.41 -1.34
C CYS A 152 -14.38 21.91 -2.10
N ASP A 153 -14.55 23.23 -2.15
CA ASP A 153 -15.55 23.90 -2.96
C ASP A 153 -15.16 23.87 -4.45
N SER A 154 -16.24 23.89 -5.26
CA SER A 154 -16.41 23.99 -6.73
C SER A 154 -15.91 22.85 -7.60
#